data_AF-A0A519Q8T3-F1
#
_entry.id   AF-A0A519Q8T3-F1
#
_cell.length_a   1.000
_cell.length_b   1.000
_cell.length_c   1.000
_cell.angle_alpha   90.00
_cell.angle_beta   90.00
_cell.angle_gamma   90.00
#
_symmetry.space_group_name_H-M   'P 1'
#
loop_
_entity.id
_entity.type
_entity.pdbx_description
1 polymer ?
#
loop_
_entity_poly.entity_id
_entity_poly.type
_entity_poly.pdbx_seq_one_letter_code
_entity_poly.pdbx_strand_id
1 'polypeptide(L)'
;MRMDRRAFVSGLALMAGAGCATVGSGDIAARARRLYARATVINGNLVAPLDDAGPLDAETAALVRASGLTAAKVTIGGPGTETRAEVRDSVAAYAKAVEMSDGLYSKITRDADFDTAKAAGSVGLIFSFEAGEMLEGDLDAIDAFRALDVMVMGLSYNRNTPFASGVMSTQPTGLTPLGRQAVERMNARGVTLDISHSDEASSLSAVAASTQPVLITHAGCAAVHAHPRNKSDRLMKALADKGGVMGLYELAYLTTPGQPTLEVYMAHLLHALNVCGEDHVGIG
;
A
#
# COMPACT_ATOMS: atom_id res chain seq x y z
N MET A 1 24.42 10.32 -2.26
CA MET A 1 24.24 10.48 -0.80
C MET A 1 23.49 9.24 -0.34
N ARG A 2 24.20 8.24 0.23
CA ARG A 2 23.61 6.96 0.65
C ARG A 2 22.76 7.22 1.90
N MET A 3 21.46 7.03 1.80
CA MET A 3 20.54 7.14 2.92
C MET A 3 20.45 5.76 3.58
N ASP A 4 20.87 5.68 4.84
CA ASP A 4 20.88 4.45 5.65
C ASP A 4 19.44 4.07 6.05
N ARG A 5 19.10 2.78 5.91
CA ARG A 5 17.79 2.17 6.23
C ARG A 5 17.37 2.43 7.70
N ARG A 6 18.32 2.71 8.60
CA ARG A 6 18.05 3.04 10.02
C ARG A 6 17.49 4.44 10.25
N ALA A 7 17.62 5.37 9.30
CA ALA A 7 17.16 6.75 9.48
C ALA A 7 15.64 6.92 9.26
N PHE A 8 14.94 5.91 8.73
CA PHE A 8 13.50 5.98 8.46
C PHE A 8 12.63 5.60 9.69
N VAL A 9 13.16 4.79 10.61
CA VAL A 9 12.40 4.24 11.75
C VAL A 9 12.27 5.22 12.91
N SER A 10 13.16 6.21 13.03
CA SER A 10 13.26 7.06 14.23
C SER A 10 12.38 8.33 14.24
N GLY A 11 11.42 8.46 13.31
CA GLY A 11 10.70 9.72 13.06
C GLY A 11 9.25 9.81 13.54
N LEU A 12 8.64 8.75 14.09
CA LEU A 12 7.20 8.70 14.38
C LEU A 12 6.90 8.34 15.83
N ALA A 13 7.26 9.26 16.74
CA ALA A 13 6.71 9.27 18.08
C ALA A 13 6.58 10.71 18.55
N LEU A 14 5.37 11.28 18.51
CA LEU A 14 4.79 12.13 19.56
C LEU A 14 3.52 12.88 19.08
N MET A 15 2.49 12.76 19.93
CA MET A 15 1.39 13.70 20.20
C MET A 15 0.17 13.72 19.27
N ALA A 16 -0.98 13.29 19.81
CA ALA A 16 -2.00 14.23 20.28
C ALA A 16 -3.07 13.53 21.13
N GLY A 17 -3.13 13.91 22.41
CA GLY A 17 -4.32 13.76 23.25
C GLY A 17 -5.16 15.04 23.24
N ALA A 18 -6.36 14.92 23.81
CA ALA A 18 -7.46 15.90 23.92
C ALA A 18 -8.19 16.21 22.60
N GLY A 19 -9.52 16.16 22.49
CA GLY A 19 -10.56 15.94 23.48
C GLY A 19 -11.84 16.56 22.94
N CYS A 20 -12.88 15.75 22.70
CA CYS A 20 -14.25 16.24 22.64
C CYS A 20 -15.20 15.06 22.90
N ALA A 21 -15.91 15.10 24.01
CA ALA A 21 -16.91 14.11 24.37
C ALA A 21 -18.18 14.86 24.77
N THR A 22 -19.32 14.49 24.20
CA THR A 22 -20.64 14.46 24.87
C THR A 22 -21.76 13.98 23.93
N VAL A 23 -21.62 12.74 23.44
CA VAL A 23 -22.56 11.62 23.72
C VAL A 23 -21.66 10.38 23.80
N GLY A 24 -21.43 9.90 25.03
CA GLY A 24 -20.68 8.68 25.36
C GLY A 24 -19.40 8.40 24.56
N SER A 25 -18.38 9.28 24.58
CA SER A 25 -17.09 8.98 23.93
C SER A 25 -16.49 7.63 24.36
N GLY A 26 -16.72 7.23 25.62
CA GLY A 26 -16.35 5.91 26.15
C GLY A 26 -17.14 4.76 25.53
N ASP A 27 -18.43 4.94 25.24
CA ASP A 27 -19.27 3.93 24.59
C ASP A 27 -18.95 3.81 23.10
N ILE A 28 -18.74 4.94 22.41
CA ILE A 28 -18.23 4.95 21.01
C ILE A 28 -16.88 4.24 20.94
N ALA A 29 -15.95 4.55 21.85
CA ALA A 29 -14.66 3.87 21.91
C ALA A 29 -14.81 2.36 22.18
N ALA A 30 -15.68 1.96 23.10
CA ALA A 30 -15.93 0.54 23.39
C ALA A 30 -16.57 -0.18 22.19
N ARG A 31 -17.53 0.44 21.52
CA ARG A 31 -18.17 -0.09 20.30
C ARG A 31 -17.17 -0.20 19.16
N ALA A 32 -16.35 0.82 18.93
CA ALA A 32 -15.30 0.82 17.92
C ALA A 32 -14.30 -0.31 18.17
N ARG A 33 -13.84 -0.49 19.42
CA ARG A 33 -12.98 -1.62 19.80
C ARG A 33 -13.62 -2.98 19.50
N ARG A 34 -14.90 -3.16 19.84
CA ARG A 34 -15.62 -4.41 19.55
C ARG A 34 -15.73 -4.67 18.06
N LEU A 35 -16.01 -3.64 17.26
CA LEU A 35 -16.09 -3.74 15.79
C LEU A 35 -14.71 -4.06 15.20
N TYR A 36 -13.68 -3.33 15.62
CA TYR A 36 -12.31 -3.51 15.15
C TYR A 36 -11.79 -4.91 15.47
N ALA A 37 -12.04 -5.42 16.68
CA ALA A 37 -11.63 -6.75 17.09
C ALA A 37 -12.19 -7.87 16.18
N ARG A 38 -13.45 -7.76 15.74
CA ARG A 38 -14.11 -8.73 14.86
C ARG A 38 -13.87 -8.51 13.36
N ALA A 39 -13.40 -7.33 12.96
CA ALA A 39 -13.22 -6.98 11.56
C ALA A 39 -11.91 -7.58 11.00
N THR A 40 -11.91 -7.88 9.71
CA THR A 40 -10.68 -8.04 8.94
C THR A 40 -10.16 -6.65 8.62
N VAL A 41 -9.05 -6.27 9.23
CA VAL A 41 -8.46 -4.93 9.08
C VAL A 41 -7.19 -5.05 8.25
N ILE A 42 -7.19 -4.41 7.09
CA ILE A 42 -6.07 -4.42 6.14
C ILE A 42 -5.58 -2.99 5.97
N ASN A 43 -4.28 -2.78 6.12
CA ASN A 43 -3.65 -1.52 5.72
C ASN A 43 -2.98 -1.69 4.34
N GLY A 44 -3.35 -0.83 3.40
CA GLY A 44 -2.92 -0.86 2.02
C GLY A 44 -1.47 -0.47 1.80
N ASN A 45 -0.78 0.18 2.74
CA ASN A 45 0.65 0.44 2.63
C ASN A 45 1.30 0.76 4.00
N LEU A 46 1.97 -0.22 4.59
CA LEU A 46 2.60 -0.07 5.90
C LEU A 46 4.07 -0.47 5.86
N VAL A 47 4.89 0.28 6.59
CA VAL A 47 6.22 -0.17 6.97
C VAL A 47 6.09 -0.95 8.28
N ALA A 48 5.93 -2.26 8.17
CA ALA A 48 5.88 -3.14 9.33
C ALA A 48 7.29 -3.28 9.96
N PRO A 49 7.41 -3.29 11.30
CA PRO A 49 8.68 -3.61 11.93
C PRO A 49 9.02 -5.09 11.68
N LEU A 50 10.09 -5.35 10.94
CA LEU A 50 10.61 -6.70 10.70
C LEU A 50 12.13 -6.70 10.81
N ASP A 51 12.68 -7.83 11.23
CA ASP A 51 14.12 -8.07 11.34
C ASP A 51 14.42 -9.49 10.83
N ASP A 52 15.38 -9.63 9.91
CA ASP A 52 15.81 -10.90 9.35
C ASP A 52 17.02 -11.50 10.11
N ALA A 53 17.52 -10.82 11.13
CA ALA A 53 18.55 -11.28 12.05
C ALA A 53 17.97 -12.00 13.28
N GLY A 54 16.71 -11.77 13.64
CA GLY A 54 16.11 -12.27 14.88
C GLY A 54 14.63 -11.91 15.02
N PRO A 55 13.90 -12.54 15.95
CA PRO A 55 12.57 -12.07 16.34
C PRO A 55 12.65 -10.64 16.90
N LEU A 56 11.56 -9.89 16.75
CA LEU A 56 11.43 -8.56 17.37
C LEU A 56 11.57 -8.65 18.89
N ASP A 57 12.01 -7.55 19.51
CA ASP A 57 11.95 -7.42 20.96
C ASP A 57 10.49 -7.49 21.46
N ALA A 58 10.33 -7.84 22.74
CA ALA A 58 9.02 -8.09 23.32
C ALA A 58 8.09 -6.87 23.32
N GLU A 59 8.63 -5.65 23.40
CA GLU A 59 7.83 -4.42 23.41
C GLU A 59 7.28 -4.14 22.01
N THR A 60 8.15 -4.21 20.99
CA THR A 60 7.74 -4.05 19.59
C THR A 60 6.74 -5.15 19.18
N ALA A 61 7.00 -6.41 19.55
CA ALA A 61 6.08 -7.50 19.27
C ALA A 61 4.71 -7.30 19.93
N ALA A 62 4.66 -6.79 21.17
CA ALA A 62 3.42 -6.48 21.86
C ALA A 62 2.63 -5.36 21.16
N LEU A 63 3.31 -4.32 20.64
CA LEU A 63 2.68 -3.26 19.86
C LEU A 63 2.06 -3.79 18.56
N VAL A 64 2.77 -4.66 17.84
CA VAL A 64 2.26 -5.29 16.62
C VAL A 64 1.01 -6.11 16.93
N ARG A 65 1.01 -6.93 17.98
CA ARG A 65 -0.18 -7.69 18.40
C ARG A 65 -1.33 -6.78 18.84
N ALA A 66 -1.02 -5.71 19.57
CA ALA A 66 -2.02 -4.76 20.05
C ALA A 66 -2.62 -3.89 18.94
N SER A 67 -1.96 -3.79 17.78
CA SER A 67 -2.50 -3.07 16.62
C SER A 67 -3.85 -3.63 16.16
N GLY A 68 -4.06 -4.95 16.30
CA GLY A 68 -5.24 -5.68 15.85
C GLY A 68 -5.41 -5.74 14.32
N LEU A 69 -4.38 -5.36 13.56
CA LEU A 69 -4.32 -5.55 12.12
C LEU A 69 -4.44 -7.04 11.77
N THR A 70 -5.17 -7.33 10.70
CA THR A 70 -5.23 -8.67 10.11
C THR A 70 -4.15 -8.83 9.06
N ALA A 71 -3.95 -7.81 8.23
CA ALA A 71 -2.88 -7.80 7.26
C ALA A 71 -2.38 -6.38 6.94
N ALA A 72 -1.19 -6.30 6.35
CA ALA A 72 -0.68 -5.09 5.76
C ALA A 72 0.12 -5.40 4.48
N LYS A 73 -0.03 -4.55 3.46
CA LYS A 73 0.89 -4.56 2.31
C LYS A 73 2.19 -3.87 2.71
N VAL A 74 3.30 -4.57 2.50
CA VAL A 74 4.65 -4.11 2.80
C VAL A 74 5.44 -3.93 1.51
N THR A 75 6.08 -2.76 1.38
CA THR A 75 6.91 -2.44 0.22
C THR A 75 8.32 -2.99 0.41
N ILE A 76 8.68 -3.96 -0.42
CA ILE A 76 10.02 -4.55 -0.45
C ILE A 76 10.87 -3.89 -1.55
N GLY A 77 10.23 -3.54 -2.66
CA GLY A 77 10.85 -2.93 -3.83
C GLY A 77 10.31 -1.53 -4.07
N GLY A 78 11.18 -0.54 -4.14
CA GLY A 78 10.84 0.89 -4.26
C GLY A 78 11.64 1.63 -5.34
N PRO A 79 11.57 2.98 -5.39
CA PRO A 79 12.13 3.84 -6.45
C PRO A 79 13.66 4.02 -6.40
N GLY A 80 14.35 3.09 -5.75
CA GLY A 80 15.77 3.18 -5.46
C GLY A 80 16.65 2.76 -6.63
N THR A 81 17.91 2.46 -6.33
CA THR A 81 18.92 2.05 -7.32
C THR A 81 19.28 0.57 -7.19
N GLU A 82 18.52 -0.18 -6.38
CA GLU A 82 18.69 -1.60 -6.21
C GLU A 82 18.45 -2.33 -7.52
N THR A 83 19.35 -3.25 -7.84
CA THR A 83 19.22 -4.19 -8.94
C THR A 83 18.14 -5.23 -8.63
N ARG A 84 17.63 -5.90 -9.68
CA ARG A 84 16.71 -7.03 -9.52
C ARG A 84 17.24 -8.09 -8.54
N ALA A 85 18.54 -8.37 -8.58
CA ALA A 85 19.18 -9.35 -7.69
C ALA A 85 19.12 -8.91 -6.22
N GLU A 86 19.42 -7.65 -5.92
CA GLU A 86 19.34 -7.11 -4.56
C GLU A 86 17.90 -7.07 -4.02
N VAL A 87 16.92 -6.76 -4.88
CA VAL A 87 15.50 -6.79 -4.50
C VAL A 87 15.03 -8.23 -4.26
N ARG A 88 15.47 -9.19 -5.07
CA ARG A 88 15.20 -10.62 -4.83
C ARG A 88 15.77 -11.08 -3.49
N ASP A 89 16.99 -10.67 -3.17
CA ASP A 89 17.62 -11.00 -1.89
C ASP A 89 16.85 -10.33 -0.72
N SER A 90 16.31 -9.13 -0.92
CA SER A 90 15.42 -8.47 0.04
C SER A 90 14.09 -9.22 0.23
N VAL A 91 13.48 -9.76 -0.84
CA VAL A 91 12.28 -10.61 -0.72
C VAL A 91 12.58 -11.86 0.11
N ALA A 92 13.73 -12.49 -0.13
CA ALA A 92 14.16 -13.65 0.66
C ALA A 92 14.41 -13.29 2.14
N ALA A 93 14.98 -12.11 2.42
CA ALA A 93 15.15 -11.62 3.78
C ALA A 93 13.80 -11.39 4.49
N TYR A 94 12.81 -10.81 3.81
CA TYR A 94 11.46 -10.65 4.36
C TYR A 94 10.78 -11.99 4.62
N ALA A 95 10.91 -12.96 3.71
CA ALA A 95 10.38 -14.31 3.92
C ALA A 95 11.00 -14.97 5.16
N LYS A 96 12.34 -14.86 5.31
CA LYS A 96 13.07 -15.35 6.49
C LYS A 96 12.62 -14.63 7.78
N ALA A 97 12.44 -13.31 7.74
CA ALA A 97 11.96 -12.55 8.88
C ALA A 97 10.56 -12.99 9.34
N VAL A 98 9.66 -13.31 8.40
CA VAL A 98 8.34 -13.88 8.71
C VAL A 98 8.48 -15.24 9.40
N GLU A 99 9.33 -16.13 8.90
CA GLU A 99 9.59 -17.45 9.50
C GLU A 99 10.17 -17.34 10.92
N MET A 100 11.03 -16.36 11.15
CA MET A 100 11.68 -16.11 12.45
C MET A 100 10.79 -15.35 13.45
N SER A 101 9.61 -14.90 13.04
CA SER A 101 8.76 -14.00 13.84
C SER A 101 8.00 -14.66 15.00
N ASP A 102 8.19 -15.97 15.23
CA ASP A 102 7.49 -16.75 16.25
C ASP A 102 5.95 -16.59 16.18
N GLY A 103 5.42 -16.70 14.95
CA GLY A 103 3.99 -16.58 14.66
C GLY A 103 3.42 -15.16 14.80
N LEU A 104 4.25 -14.14 14.97
CA LEU A 104 3.81 -12.74 14.94
C LEU A 104 3.35 -12.32 13.54
N TYR A 105 4.07 -12.76 12.51
CA TYR A 105 3.76 -12.51 11.11
C TYR A 105 3.44 -13.79 10.36
N SER A 106 2.65 -13.65 9.31
CA SER A 106 2.40 -14.68 8.30
C SER A 106 2.44 -14.06 6.90
N LYS A 107 2.55 -14.86 5.84
CA LYS A 107 2.44 -14.35 4.45
C LYS A 107 0.99 -14.43 3.98
N ILE A 108 0.57 -13.42 3.20
CA ILE A 108 -0.70 -13.44 2.47
C ILE A 108 -0.41 -13.66 0.99
N THR A 109 -0.81 -14.83 0.49
CA THR A 109 -0.59 -15.28 -0.89
C THR A 109 -1.89 -15.63 -1.61
N ARG A 110 -2.99 -15.74 -0.87
CA ARG A 110 -4.36 -15.99 -1.33
C ARG A 110 -5.37 -15.45 -0.31
N ASP A 111 -6.64 -15.44 -0.69
CA ASP A 111 -7.78 -15.00 0.10
C ASP A 111 -7.91 -15.71 1.46
N ALA A 112 -7.79 -17.04 1.48
CA ALA A 112 -7.92 -17.83 2.71
C ALA A 112 -6.86 -17.51 3.79
N ASP A 113 -5.75 -16.87 3.39
CA ASP A 113 -4.68 -16.52 4.32
C ASP A 113 -5.10 -15.37 5.26
N PHE A 114 -6.05 -14.51 4.86
CA PHE A 114 -6.57 -13.45 5.72
C PHE A 114 -7.30 -14.01 6.95
N ASP A 115 -8.19 -14.98 6.74
CA ASP A 115 -8.92 -15.64 7.83
C ASP A 115 -7.97 -16.43 8.73
N THR A 116 -6.98 -17.10 8.12
CA THR A 116 -5.94 -17.83 8.86
C THR A 116 -5.12 -16.89 9.74
N ALA A 117 -4.66 -15.75 9.21
CA ALA A 117 -3.89 -14.76 9.95
C ALA A 117 -4.71 -14.20 11.12
N LYS A 118 -5.99 -13.86 10.88
CA LYS A 118 -6.91 -13.36 11.91
C LYS A 118 -7.11 -14.37 13.03
N ALA A 119 -7.39 -15.63 12.69
CA ALA A 119 -7.64 -16.69 13.66
C ALA A 119 -6.40 -16.99 14.51
N ALA A 120 -5.20 -16.90 13.92
CA ALA A 120 -3.93 -17.09 14.61
C ALA A 120 -3.49 -15.89 15.47
N GLY A 121 -4.15 -14.73 15.34
CA GLY A 121 -3.69 -13.49 15.98
C GLY A 121 -2.34 -12.99 15.46
N SER A 122 -1.99 -13.37 14.22
CA SER A 122 -0.81 -12.90 13.50
C SER A 122 -1.18 -11.75 12.56
N VAL A 123 -0.19 -10.93 12.17
CA VAL A 123 -0.37 -9.94 11.11
C VAL A 123 0.12 -10.53 9.79
N GLY A 124 -0.80 -10.68 8.83
CA GLY A 124 -0.47 -11.13 7.49
C GLY A 124 0.28 -10.07 6.68
N LEU A 125 1.33 -10.43 5.97
CA LEU A 125 2.11 -9.53 5.12
C LEU A 125 1.85 -9.84 3.65
N ILE A 126 1.40 -8.82 2.92
CA ILE A 126 1.28 -8.86 1.45
C ILE A 126 2.56 -8.28 0.88
N PHE A 127 3.40 -9.11 0.28
CA PHE A 127 4.65 -8.64 -0.31
C PHE A 127 4.38 -7.87 -1.59
N SER A 128 5.05 -6.72 -1.75
CA SER A 128 4.76 -5.82 -2.84
C SER A 128 5.94 -4.97 -3.29
N PHE A 129 5.80 -4.41 -4.50
CA PHE A 129 6.65 -3.35 -5.03
C PHE A 129 5.81 -2.10 -5.30
N GLU A 130 6.29 -0.92 -4.91
CA GLU A 130 5.66 0.37 -5.25
C GLU A 130 6.17 0.96 -6.56
N ALA A 131 7.17 0.32 -7.15
CA ALA A 131 7.93 0.82 -8.27
C ALA A 131 8.19 -0.31 -9.27
N GLY A 132 8.63 0.03 -10.48
CA GLY A 132 8.87 -0.94 -11.57
C GLY A 132 10.35 -1.20 -11.85
N GLU A 133 11.25 -0.54 -11.12
CA GLU A 133 12.68 -0.50 -11.38
C GLU A 133 13.33 -1.89 -11.33
N MET A 134 12.95 -2.73 -10.37
CA MET A 134 13.43 -4.11 -10.21
C MET A 134 13.00 -5.05 -11.33
N LEU A 135 11.99 -4.69 -12.12
CA LEU A 135 11.61 -5.44 -13.31
C LEU A 135 12.61 -5.20 -14.44
N GLU A 136 13.37 -4.10 -14.41
CA GLU A 136 14.44 -3.76 -15.37
C GLU A 136 14.02 -3.86 -16.85
N GLY A 137 12.74 -3.60 -17.15
CA GLY A 137 12.20 -3.68 -18.52
C GLY A 137 11.93 -5.11 -19.02
N ASP A 138 12.00 -6.11 -18.16
CA ASP A 138 11.82 -7.53 -18.49
C ASP A 138 10.50 -8.06 -17.91
N LEU A 139 9.68 -8.67 -18.75
CA LEU A 139 8.38 -9.22 -18.34
C LEU A 139 8.52 -10.52 -17.55
N ASP A 140 9.59 -11.29 -17.77
CA ASP A 140 9.81 -12.55 -17.05
C ASP A 140 10.15 -12.30 -15.56
N ALA A 141 10.59 -11.07 -15.23
CA ALA A 141 10.79 -10.66 -13.84
C ALA A 141 9.48 -10.69 -13.04
N ILE A 142 8.33 -10.41 -13.67
CA ILE A 142 7.02 -10.47 -13.01
C ILE A 142 6.73 -11.90 -12.54
N ASP A 143 7.04 -12.90 -13.38
CA ASP A 143 6.87 -14.31 -13.04
C ASP A 143 7.83 -14.73 -11.92
N ALA A 144 9.09 -14.32 -12.03
CA ALA A 144 10.12 -14.64 -11.06
C ALA A 144 9.77 -14.09 -9.67
N PHE A 145 9.28 -12.86 -9.58
CA PHE A 145 8.85 -12.28 -8.31
C PHE A 145 7.52 -12.81 -7.81
N ARG A 146 6.58 -13.15 -8.71
CA ARG A 146 5.36 -13.86 -8.32
C ARG A 146 5.66 -15.23 -7.70
N ALA A 147 6.66 -15.95 -8.21
CA ALA A 147 7.12 -17.21 -7.64
C ALA A 147 7.75 -17.06 -6.24
N LEU A 148 8.09 -15.82 -5.84
CA LEU A 148 8.55 -15.46 -4.51
C LEU A 148 7.45 -14.78 -3.67
N ASP A 149 6.19 -15.02 -4.02
CA ASP A 149 5.00 -14.52 -3.33
C ASP A 149 4.84 -12.99 -3.32
N VAL A 150 5.46 -12.28 -4.27
CA VAL A 150 5.15 -10.86 -4.48
C VAL A 150 3.79 -10.74 -5.17
N MET A 151 2.81 -10.16 -4.47
CA MET A 151 1.40 -10.17 -4.87
C MET A 151 0.93 -8.88 -5.51
N VAL A 152 1.62 -7.75 -5.23
CA VAL A 152 1.25 -6.42 -5.71
C VAL A 152 2.47 -5.73 -6.30
N MET A 153 2.37 -5.14 -7.49
CA MET A 153 3.49 -4.39 -8.08
C MET A 153 3.00 -3.09 -8.72
N GLY A 154 3.78 -2.02 -8.55
CA GLY A 154 3.68 -0.80 -9.34
C GLY A 154 4.53 -0.87 -10.60
N LEU A 155 4.13 -0.12 -11.63
CA LEU A 155 4.93 0.02 -12.87
C LEU A 155 5.75 1.31 -12.92
N SER A 156 5.45 2.25 -12.03
CA SER A 156 6.19 3.51 -11.88
C SER A 156 6.08 4.01 -10.45
N TYR A 157 7.05 4.81 -10.05
CA TYR A 157 6.98 5.61 -8.82
C TYR A 157 6.84 7.10 -9.17
N ASN A 158 7.83 7.93 -8.87
CA ASN A 158 7.79 9.37 -9.15
C ASN A 158 8.35 9.74 -10.54
N ARG A 159 9.07 8.83 -11.20
CA ARG A 159 9.74 9.06 -12.48
C ARG A 159 9.22 8.08 -13.54
N ASN A 160 9.57 8.33 -14.80
CA ASN A 160 9.34 7.39 -15.88
C ASN A 160 10.15 6.11 -15.68
N THR A 161 9.50 4.99 -15.95
CA THR A 161 10.13 3.68 -16.18
C THR A 161 9.91 3.30 -17.65
N PRO A 162 10.51 2.21 -18.15
CA PRO A 162 10.15 1.66 -19.46
C PRO A 162 8.66 1.29 -19.60
N PHE A 163 7.94 1.12 -18.49
CA PHE A 163 6.54 0.66 -18.46
C PHE A 163 5.53 1.81 -18.39
N ALA A 164 5.76 2.79 -17.53
CA ALA A 164 4.77 3.82 -17.22
C ALA A 164 5.43 5.12 -16.73
N SER A 165 4.63 6.19 -16.71
CA SER A 165 5.03 7.46 -16.12
C SER A 165 4.70 7.54 -14.64
N GLY A 166 5.61 8.13 -13.89
CA GLY A 166 5.38 8.47 -12.50
C GLY A 166 4.70 9.83 -12.36
N VAL A 167 4.06 10.04 -11.23
CA VAL A 167 3.26 11.23 -10.92
C VAL A 167 4.05 12.55 -10.87
N MET A 168 5.38 12.49 -10.74
CA MET A 168 6.26 13.65 -10.79
C MET A 168 7.09 13.71 -12.07
N SER A 169 6.73 12.93 -13.10
CA SER A 169 7.43 12.94 -14.38
C SER A 169 7.25 14.28 -15.09
N THR A 170 8.36 14.92 -15.47
CA THR A 170 8.36 16.19 -16.21
C THR A 170 8.02 16.02 -17.69
N GLN A 171 8.24 14.83 -18.24
CA GLN A 171 7.90 14.44 -19.61
C GLN A 171 7.20 13.08 -19.58
N PRO A 172 5.92 13.03 -19.21
CA PRO A 172 5.19 11.76 -19.09
C PRO A 172 5.07 11.07 -20.45
N THR A 173 5.47 9.80 -20.49
CA THR A 173 5.29 8.85 -21.58
C THR A 173 3.91 8.16 -21.57
N GLY A 174 3.16 8.27 -20.48
CA GLY A 174 1.95 7.47 -20.23
C GLY A 174 2.27 5.98 -20.03
N LEU A 175 1.25 5.13 -20.15
CA LEU A 175 1.44 3.68 -20.19
C LEU A 175 1.99 3.27 -21.57
N THR A 176 3.21 2.74 -21.59
CA THR A 176 3.91 2.38 -22.83
C THR A 176 3.38 1.06 -23.41
N PRO A 177 3.77 0.67 -24.64
CA PRO A 177 3.47 -0.67 -25.16
C PRO A 177 4.00 -1.80 -24.28
N LEU A 178 5.21 -1.64 -23.72
CA LEU A 178 5.77 -2.60 -22.76
C LEU A 178 4.97 -2.61 -21.45
N GLY A 179 4.53 -1.44 -20.98
CA GLY A 179 3.63 -1.34 -19.82
C GLY A 179 2.33 -2.09 -20.02
N ARG A 180 1.71 -2.03 -21.21
CA ARG A 180 0.51 -2.81 -21.52
C ARG A 180 0.76 -4.32 -21.45
N GLN A 181 1.91 -4.78 -21.97
CA GLN A 181 2.30 -6.19 -21.86
C GLN A 181 2.56 -6.60 -20.40
N ALA A 182 3.12 -5.71 -19.59
CA ALA A 182 3.29 -5.94 -18.15
C ALA A 182 1.94 -6.08 -17.44
N VAL A 183 0.96 -5.21 -17.73
CA VAL A 183 -0.40 -5.33 -17.18
C VAL A 183 -1.03 -6.68 -17.54
N GLU A 184 -0.95 -7.09 -18.81
CA GLU A 184 -1.44 -8.40 -19.26
C GLU A 184 -0.76 -9.56 -18.53
N ARG A 185 0.57 -9.50 -18.39
CA ARG A 185 1.35 -10.53 -17.68
C ARG A 185 0.97 -10.61 -16.20
N MET A 186 0.85 -9.47 -15.53
CA MET A 186 0.43 -9.39 -14.13
C MET A 186 -0.95 -10.00 -13.92
N ASN A 187 -1.91 -9.66 -14.79
CA ASN A 187 -3.26 -10.24 -14.79
C ASN A 187 -3.22 -11.76 -14.95
N ALA A 188 -2.42 -12.27 -15.90
CA ALA A 188 -2.28 -13.70 -16.15
C ALA A 188 -1.62 -14.48 -14.99
N ARG A 189 -0.85 -13.80 -14.14
CA ARG A 189 -0.13 -14.41 -13.01
C ARG A 189 -0.75 -14.16 -11.64
N GLY A 190 -1.86 -13.43 -11.60
CA GLY A 190 -2.51 -13.05 -10.34
C GLY A 190 -1.64 -12.10 -9.51
N VAL A 191 -0.89 -11.22 -10.17
CA VAL A 191 -0.24 -10.07 -9.54
C VAL A 191 -1.16 -8.86 -9.70
N THR A 192 -1.51 -8.22 -8.60
CA THR A 192 -2.37 -7.04 -8.62
C THR A 192 -1.56 -5.80 -8.97
N LEU A 193 -2.08 -4.97 -9.88
CA LEU A 193 -1.43 -3.74 -10.29
C LEU A 193 -1.73 -2.59 -9.31
N ASP A 194 -0.68 -1.92 -8.83
CA ASP A 194 -0.78 -0.70 -8.03
C ASP A 194 -0.43 0.54 -8.87
N ILE A 195 -1.34 1.52 -8.90
CA ILE A 195 -1.20 2.79 -9.64
C ILE A 195 -1.08 4.01 -8.69
N SER A 196 -0.79 3.79 -7.41
CA SER A 196 -0.62 4.86 -6.41
C SER A 196 0.36 5.96 -6.81
N HIS A 197 1.46 5.59 -7.47
CA HIS A 197 2.48 6.55 -7.88
C HIS A 197 2.46 6.90 -9.35
N SER A 198 1.65 6.22 -10.17
CA SER A 198 1.54 6.54 -11.58
C SER A 198 0.87 7.91 -11.79
N ASP A 199 1.25 8.59 -12.87
CA ASP A 199 0.53 9.77 -13.33
C ASP A 199 -0.89 9.41 -13.79
N GLU A 200 -1.72 10.43 -14.01
CA GLU A 200 -3.13 10.20 -14.37
C GLU A 200 -3.27 9.49 -15.73
N ALA A 201 -2.46 9.86 -16.72
CA ALA A 201 -2.53 9.26 -18.06
C ALA A 201 -2.17 7.76 -18.04
N SER A 202 -1.10 7.38 -17.33
CA SER A 202 -0.73 5.97 -17.17
C SER A 202 -1.78 5.22 -16.36
N SER A 203 -2.27 5.83 -15.28
CA SER A 203 -3.27 5.23 -14.39
C SER A 203 -4.58 4.91 -15.14
N LEU A 204 -5.14 5.87 -15.87
CA LEU A 204 -6.35 5.66 -16.67
C LEU A 204 -6.15 4.62 -17.77
N SER A 205 -4.98 4.64 -18.42
CA SER A 205 -4.64 3.65 -19.45
C SER A 205 -4.50 2.25 -18.87
N ALA A 206 -3.95 2.13 -17.66
CA ALA A 206 -3.81 0.86 -16.95
C ALA A 206 -5.16 0.31 -16.50
N VAL A 207 -6.03 1.15 -15.92
CA VAL A 207 -7.42 0.81 -15.59
C VAL A 207 -8.17 0.30 -16.82
N ALA A 208 -8.00 0.95 -17.97
CA ALA A 208 -8.64 0.54 -19.22
C ALA A 208 -8.08 -0.78 -19.77
N ALA A 209 -6.76 -0.97 -19.70
CA ALA A 209 -6.08 -2.16 -20.23
C ALA A 209 -6.22 -3.40 -19.34
N SER A 210 -6.38 -3.22 -18.03
CA SER A 210 -6.47 -4.34 -17.09
C SER A 210 -7.82 -5.08 -17.22
N THR A 211 -7.71 -6.41 -17.25
CA THR A 211 -8.85 -7.34 -17.19
C THR A 211 -9.24 -7.68 -15.75
N GLN A 212 -8.36 -7.37 -14.78
CA GLN A 212 -8.59 -7.50 -13.35
C GLN A 212 -8.68 -6.12 -12.68
N PRO A 213 -9.35 -5.99 -11.52
CA PRO A 213 -9.29 -4.79 -10.71
C PRO A 213 -7.86 -4.33 -10.41
N VAL A 214 -7.65 -3.01 -10.36
CA VAL A 214 -6.37 -2.39 -9.97
C VAL A 214 -6.50 -1.71 -8.62
N LEU A 215 -5.38 -1.39 -7.99
CA LEU A 215 -5.33 -0.72 -6.70
C LEU A 215 -4.74 0.68 -6.82
N ILE A 216 -5.26 1.59 -6.01
CA ILE A 216 -4.50 2.74 -5.51
C ILE A 216 -4.24 2.38 -4.05
N THR A 217 -3.10 1.79 -3.73
CA THR A 217 -2.87 1.27 -2.38
C THR A 217 -2.87 2.35 -1.30
N HIS A 218 -2.45 3.56 -1.67
CA HIS A 218 -2.32 4.71 -0.80
C HIS A 218 -2.32 6.03 -1.62
N ALA A 219 -3.29 6.93 -1.40
CA ALA A 219 -3.33 8.28 -1.96
C ALA A 219 -4.39 9.16 -1.26
N GLY A 220 -4.53 10.42 -1.68
CA GLY A 220 -5.59 11.32 -1.24
C GLY A 220 -6.44 11.81 -2.40
N CYS A 221 -7.30 12.79 -2.15
CA CYS A 221 -8.34 13.27 -3.06
C CYS A 221 -7.99 14.68 -3.54
N ALA A 222 -7.79 14.85 -4.84
CA ALA A 222 -7.32 16.12 -5.39
C ALA A 222 -8.36 17.24 -5.26
N ALA A 223 -9.65 16.89 -5.19
CA ALA A 223 -10.75 17.83 -4.95
C ALA A 223 -10.75 18.40 -3.52
N VAL A 224 -10.19 17.67 -2.54
CA VAL A 224 -10.06 18.13 -1.15
C VAL A 224 -8.78 18.93 -0.98
N HIS A 225 -7.66 18.41 -1.51
CA HIS A 225 -6.40 19.12 -1.52
C HIS A 225 -5.64 18.85 -2.82
N ALA A 226 -5.41 19.91 -3.61
CA ALA A 226 -4.73 19.81 -4.89
C ALA A 226 -3.23 19.56 -4.67
N HIS A 227 -2.81 18.31 -4.84
CA HIS A 227 -1.41 17.89 -4.77
C HIS A 227 -1.16 16.78 -5.80
N PRO A 228 0.01 16.70 -6.45
CA PRO A 228 0.26 15.67 -7.48
C PRO A 228 0.00 14.24 -7.00
N ARG A 229 0.27 13.94 -5.72
CA ARG A 229 0.01 12.60 -5.13
C ARG A 229 -1.45 12.31 -4.81
N ASN A 230 -2.32 13.31 -4.86
CA ASN A 230 -3.76 13.13 -4.70
C ASN A 230 -4.41 12.85 -6.06
N LYS A 231 -5.46 12.04 -6.07
CA LYS A 231 -6.07 11.47 -7.26
C LYS A 231 -7.32 12.27 -7.64
N SER A 232 -7.52 12.45 -8.94
CA SER A 232 -8.69 13.12 -9.48
C SER A 232 -9.94 12.27 -9.30
N ASP A 233 -11.11 12.92 -9.22
CA ASP A 233 -12.40 12.23 -9.18
C ASP A 233 -12.61 11.35 -10.42
N ARG A 234 -12.07 11.79 -11.57
CA ARG A 234 -12.09 11.02 -12.81
C ARG A 234 -11.38 9.67 -12.66
N LEU A 235 -10.16 9.67 -12.12
CA LEU A 235 -9.39 8.44 -11.94
C LEU A 235 -10.00 7.57 -10.84
N MET A 236 -10.40 8.17 -9.72
CA MET A 236 -11.08 7.49 -8.62
C MET A 236 -12.34 6.76 -9.10
N LYS A 237 -13.19 7.44 -9.88
CA LYS A 237 -14.39 6.83 -10.47
C LYS A 237 -14.06 5.73 -11.47
N ALA A 238 -13.07 5.94 -12.36
CA ALA A 238 -12.67 4.91 -13.31
C ALA A 238 -12.15 3.63 -12.63
N LEU A 239 -11.44 3.79 -11.51
CA LEU A 239 -10.99 2.67 -10.68
C LEU A 239 -12.17 1.93 -10.04
N ALA A 240 -13.12 2.66 -9.42
CA ALA A 240 -14.30 2.07 -8.80
C ALA A 240 -15.20 1.35 -9.82
N ASP A 241 -15.47 1.97 -10.97
CA ASP A 241 -16.27 1.39 -12.06
C ASP A 241 -15.66 0.08 -12.62
N LYS A 242 -14.36 -0.15 -12.38
CA LYS A 242 -13.60 -1.37 -12.75
C LYS A 242 -13.40 -2.35 -11.59
N GLY A 243 -14.02 -2.11 -10.44
CA GLY A 243 -13.94 -2.98 -9.27
C GLY A 243 -12.70 -2.78 -8.40
N GLY A 244 -11.89 -1.75 -8.67
CA GLY A 244 -10.68 -1.47 -7.90
C GLY A 244 -10.95 -0.82 -6.55
N VAL A 245 -9.92 -0.72 -5.71
CA VAL A 245 -10.02 -0.12 -4.37
C VAL A 245 -8.92 0.93 -4.18
N MET A 246 -9.29 2.05 -3.54
CA MET A 246 -8.38 3.11 -3.15
C MET A 246 -8.18 3.15 -1.62
N GLY A 247 -6.95 2.98 -1.17
CA GLY A 247 -6.54 3.25 0.22
C GLY A 247 -6.21 4.72 0.43
N LEU A 248 -6.73 5.30 1.51
CA LEU A 248 -6.37 6.65 1.95
C LEU A 248 -5.19 6.64 2.92
N TYR A 249 -4.21 7.49 2.60
CA TYR A 249 -2.96 7.61 3.36
C TYR A 249 -2.95 8.74 4.38
N GLU A 250 -2.21 8.55 5.47
CA GLU A 250 -2.02 9.55 6.53
C GLU A 250 -0.75 10.41 6.33
N LEU A 251 -0.49 10.86 5.10
CA LEU A 251 0.70 11.67 4.77
C LEU A 251 0.40 13.17 4.68
N ALA A 252 1.44 14.00 4.83
CA ALA A 252 1.37 15.46 4.73
C ALA A 252 0.71 15.97 3.43
N TYR A 253 0.76 15.18 2.36
CA TYR A 253 0.13 15.46 1.06
C TYR A 253 -1.40 15.65 1.11
N LEU A 254 -2.07 15.32 2.22
CA LEU A 254 -3.47 15.69 2.43
C LEU A 254 -3.67 17.20 2.71
N THR A 255 -2.64 17.92 3.16
CA THR A 255 -2.77 19.32 3.57
C THR A 255 -1.51 20.18 3.36
N THR A 256 -0.60 19.77 2.48
CA THR A 256 0.69 20.47 2.31
C THR A 256 0.50 21.96 1.99
N PRO A 257 1.22 22.87 2.66
CA PRO A 257 2.15 22.63 3.77
C PRO A 257 1.41 22.40 5.11
N GLY A 258 1.76 21.33 5.84
CA GLY A 258 1.21 21.08 7.18
C GLY A 258 1.19 19.61 7.59
N GLN A 259 0.74 19.35 8.81
CA GLN A 259 0.42 18.02 9.31
C GLN A 259 -1.11 17.83 9.25
N PRO A 260 -1.62 16.75 8.65
CA PRO A 260 -3.05 16.53 8.55
C PRO A 260 -3.66 16.28 9.93
N THR A 261 -4.79 16.91 10.19
CA THR A 261 -5.63 16.57 11.35
C THR A 261 -6.55 15.40 11.00
N LEU A 262 -7.17 14.80 12.01
CA LEU A 262 -8.23 13.80 11.77
C LEU A 262 -9.37 14.38 10.92
N GLU A 263 -9.70 15.66 11.09
CA GLU A 263 -10.73 16.33 10.28
C GLU A 263 -10.36 16.36 8.80
N VAL A 264 -9.10 16.66 8.48
CA VAL A 264 -8.60 16.61 7.09
C VAL A 264 -8.69 15.19 6.54
N TYR A 265 -8.24 14.19 7.30
CA TYR A 265 -8.35 12.79 6.87
C TYR A 265 -9.81 12.39 6.61
N MET A 266 -10.72 12.75 7.51
CA MET A 266 -12.15 12.47 7.36
C MET A 266 -12.77 13.20 6.16
N ALA A 267 -12.32 14.42 5.83
CA ALA A 267 -12.77 15.11 4.62
C ALA A 267 -12.37 14.35 3.35
N HIS A 268 -11.14 13.82 3.30
CA HIS A 268 -10.69 12.95 2.23
C HIS A 268 -11.50 11.64 2.15
N LEU A 269 -11.76 11.00 3.30
CA LEU A 269 -12.55 9.77 3.39
C LEU A 269 -13.98 9.96 2.89
N LEU A 270 -14.67 10.99 3.38
CA LEU A 270 -16.05 11.28 2.98
C LEU A 270 -16.13 11.63 1.49
N HIS A 271 -15.15 12.37 0.96
CA HIS A 271 -15.10 12.66 -0.47
C HIS A 271 -14.86 11.40 -1.31
N ALA A 272 -13.91 10.55 -0.92
CA ALA A 272 -13.63 9.29 -1.61
C ALA A 272 -14.86 8.37 -1.61
N LEU A 273 -15.55 8.24 -0.47
CA LEU A 273 -16.79 7.46 -0.35
C LEU A 273 -17.88 7.99 -1.28
N ASN A 274 -18.01 9.32 -1.42
CA ASN A 274 -18.97 9.94 -2.32
C ASN A 274 -18.66 9.68 -3.81
N VAL A 275 -17.38 9.63 -4.20
CA VAL A 275 -16.97 9.42 -5.60
C VAL A 275 -16.93 7.94 -5.99
N CYS A 276 -16.35 7.09 -5.13
CA CYS A 276 -16.08 5.69 -5.40
C CYS A 276 -17.17 4.75 -4.91
N GLY A 277 -17.90 5.10 -3.85
CA GLY A 277 -18.75 4.17 -3.11
C GLY A 277 -17.99 3.39 -2.03
N GLU A 278 -18.72 2.85 -1.06
CA GLU A 278 -18.15 2.20 0.14
C GLU A 278 -17.38 0.91 -0.14
N ASP A 279 -17.68 0.21 -1.24
CA ASP A 279 -16.99 -1.01 -1.66
C ASP A 279 -15.59 -0.75 -2.26
N HIS A 280 -15.26 0.52 -2.54
CA HIS A 280 -14.08 0.92 -3.33
C HIS A 280 -13.11 1.83 -2.57
N VAL A 281 -13.30 1.99 -1.25
CA VAL A 281 -12.48 2.85 -0.40
C VAL A 281 -11.96 2.07 0.81
N GLY A 282 -10.68 2.23 1.13
CA GLY A 282 -10.02 1.62 2.26
C GLY A 282 -8.97 2.54 2.91
N ILE A 283 -8.09 1.94 3.71
CA ILE A 283 -7.00 2.63 4.41
C ILE A 283 -5.69 2.10 3.86
N GLY A 284 -4.70 2.96 3.62
CA GLY A 284 -3.38 2.55 3.18
C GLY A 284 -2.42 3.70 3.00
#